data_AF-A0A455T1Q3-F1
#
_entry.id   AF-A0A455T1Q3-F1
#
_cell.length_a   1.000
_cell.length_b   1.000
_cell.length_c   1.000
_cell.angle_alpha   90.00
_cell.angle_beta   90.00
_cell.angle_gamma   90.00
#
_symmetry.space_group_name_H-M   'P 1'
#
loop_
_entity.id
_entity.type
_entity.pdbx_description
1 polymer ?
#
loop_
_entity_poly.entity_id
_entity_poly.type
_entity_poly.pdbx_seq_one_letter_code
_entity_poly.pdbx_strand_id
1 'polypeptide(L)' 'MSLKQVQYAEKRMRKLWRDMVVAGERGASSVELERLYDAYSLALQCYLRCYEAYCREVAGIDVHRCA' A
#
# COMPACT_ATOMS: atom_id res chain seq x y z
N MET A 1 13.87 5.68 -1.42
CA MET A 1 12.61 5.29 -0.77
C MET A 1 12.94 4.80 0.62
N SER A 2 12.47 5.48 1.66
CA SER A 2 12.75 5.10 3.06
C SER A 2 11.76 4.06 3.58
N LEU A 3 12.18 3.29 4.60
CA LEU A 3 11.30 2.37 5.34
C LEU A 3 10.05 3.09 5.89
N LYS A 4 10.19 4.36 6.33
CA LYS A 4 9.07 5.17 6.82
C LYS A 4 8.00 5.40 5.74
N GLN A 5 8.40 5.60 4.49
CA GLN A 5 7.46 5.78 3.37
C GLN A 5 6.72 4.49 3.05
N VAL A 6 7.41 3.33 3.10
CA VAL A 6 6.78 2.00 2.93
C VAL A 6 5.74 1.76 4.02
N GLN A 7 6.10 1.99 5.29
CA GLN A 7 5.19 1.82 6.43
C GLN A 7 3.97 2.76 6.36
N TYR A 8 4.17 3.99 5.91
CA TYR A 8 3.08 4.94 5.70
C TYR A 8 2.11 4.45 4.62
N ALA A 9 2.63 4.03 3.45
CA ALA A 9 1.82 3.52 2.35
C ALA A 9 1.05 2.26 2.76
N GLU A 10 1.70 1.35 3.49
CA GLU A 10 1.08 0.15 4.05
C GLU A 10 -0.05 0.50 5.02
N LYS A 11 0.19 1.41 5.97
CA LYS A 11 -0.82 1.84 6.94
C LYS A 11 -2.05 2.43 6.24
N ARG A 12 -1.84 3.24 5.20
CA ARG A 12 -2.92 3.83 4.39
C ARG A 12 -3.71 2.74 3.65
N MET A 13 -3.04 1.82 2.97
CA MET A 13 -3.67 0.69 2.28
C MET A 13 -4.51 -0.16 3.24
N ARG A 14 -3.94 -0.56 4.39
CA ARG A 14 -4.65 -1.36 5.41
C ARG A 14 -5.85 -0.63 5.99
N LYS A 15 -5.78 0.69 6.14
CA LYS A 15 -6.93 1.49 6.59
C LYS A 15 -8.06 1.43 5.56
N LEU A 16 -7.77 1.70 4.28
CA LEU A 16 -8.78 1.70 3.22
C LEU A 16 -9.44 0.33 3.05
N TRP A 17 -8.67 -0.76 3.19
CA TRP A 17 -9.22 -2.11 3.22
C TRP A 17 -10.24 -2.28 4.35
N ARG A 18 -9.89 -1.88 5.58
CA ARG A 18 -10.81 -1.95 6.73
C ARG A 18 -12.06 -1.10 6.52
N ASP A 19 -11.89 0.12 6.03
CA ASP A 19 -13.01 1.04 5.76
C ASP A 19 -13.98 0.41 4.74
N MET A 20 -13.46 -0.25 3.70
CA MET A 20 -14.26 -0.99 2.71
C MET A 20 -15.00 -2.18 3.30
N VAL A 21 -14.33 -3.01 4.12
CA VAL A 21 -14.96 -4.16 4.79
C VAL A 21 -16.10 -3.70 5.70
N VAL A 22 -15.85 -2.68 6.53
CA VAL A 22 -16.85 -2.11 7.44
C VAL A 22 -18.03 -1.50 6.68
N ALA A 23 -17.78 -0.84 5.55
CA ALA A 23 -18.86 -0.32 4.69
C ALA A 23 -19.73 -1.46 4.15
N GLY A 24 -19.12 -2.56 3.70
CA GLY A 24 -19.84 -3.74 3.23
C GLY A 24 -20.72 -4.37 4.32
N GLU A 25 -20.18 -4.52 5.53
CA GLU A 25 -20.93 -5.03 6.69
C GLU A 25 -22.12 -4.13 7.08
N ARG A 26 -22.02 -2.83 6.83
CA ARG A 26 -23.09 -1.85 7.08
C ARG A 26 -24.12 -1.76 5.95
N GLY A 27 -23.99 -2.57 4.91
CA GLY A 27 -24.91 -2.57 3.77
C GLY A 27 -24.69 -1.38 2.82
N ALA A 28 -23.46 -0.90 2.68
CA ALA A 28 -23.12 0.10 1.68
C ALA A 28 -23.53 -0.35 0.27
N SER A 29 -23.89 0.61 -0.57
CA SER A 29 -24.27 0.33 -1.96
C SER A 29 -23.10 -0.22 -2.78
N SER A 30 -23.40 -0.93 -3.87
CA SER A 30 -22.37 -1.42 -4.80
C SER A 30 -21.49 -0.28 -5.34
N VAL A 31 -22.09 0.86 -5.67
CA VAL A 31 -21.37 2.06 -6.16
C VAL A 31 -20.40 2.61 -5.11
N GLU A 32 -20.79 2.58 -3.83
CA GLU A 32 -19.93 3.02 -2.74
C GLU A 32 -18.77 2.06 -2.51
N LEU A 33 -19.03 0.75 -2.54
CA LEU A 33 -18.00 -0.28 -2.42
C LEU A 33 -17.01 -0.23 -3.58
N GLU A 34 -17.47 0.02 -4.81
CA GLU A 34 -16.61 0.18 -5.98
C GLU A 34 -15.65 1.38 -5.82
N ARG A 35 -16.15 2.52 -5.34
CA ARG A 35 -15.29 3.69 -5.05
C ARG A 35 -14.25 3.41 -3.96
N LEU A 36 -14.64 2.67 -2.92
CA LEU A 36 -13.71 2.26 -1.85
C LEU A 36 -12.66 1.27 -2.36
N TYR A 37 -13.06 0.36 -3.25
CA TYR A 37 -12.17 -0.57 -3.93
C TYR A 37 -11.15 0.15 -4.82
N ASP A 38 -11.58 1.15 -5.60
CA ASP A 38 -10.67 1.97 -6.41
C ASP A 38 -9.65 2.70 -5.53
N ALA A 39 -10.11 3.31 -4.43
CA ALA A 39 -9.25 3.99 -3.48
C ALA A 39 -8.23 3.03 -2.83
N TYR A 40 -8.67 1.83 -2.45
CA TYR A 40 -7.80 0.77 -1.95
C TYR A 40 -6.78 0.33 -3.00
N SER A 41 -7.21 0.10 -4.24
CA SER A 41 -6.36 -0.35 -5.36
C SER A 41 -5.24 0.65 -5.65
N LEU A 42 -5.54 1.95 -5.65
CA LEU A 42 -4.53 3.01 -5.77
C LEU A 42 -3.55 3.01 -4.60
N ALA A 43 -4.03 2.76 -3.37
CA ALA A 43 -3.17 2.66 -2.19
C ALA A 43 -2.25 1.44 -2.24
N LEU A 44 -2.76 0.29 -2.71
CA LEU A 44 -2.00 -0.93 -2.92
C LEU A 44 -0.88 -0.72 -3.95
N GLN A 45 -1.19 -0.13 -5.11
CA GLN A 45 -0.17 0.20 -6.12
C GLN A 45 0.92 1.13 -5.58
N CYS A 46 0.54 2.11 -4.76
CA CYS A 46 1.50 3.00 -4.09
C CYS A 46 2.40 2.24 -3.11
N TYR A 47 1.83 1.37 -2.28
CA TYR A 47 2.58 0.50 -1.37
C TYR A 47 3.56 -0.40 -2.13
N LEU A 48 3.11 -1.09 -3.19
CA LEU A 48 3.95 -1.96 -4.01
C LEU A 48 5.12 -1.18 -4.62
N ARG A 49 4.86 0.01 -5.19
CA ARG A 49 5.93 0.87 -5.73
C ARG A 49 6.94 1.29 -4.67
N CYS A 50 6.46 1.70 -3.49
CA CYS A 50 7.34 2.06 -2.38
C CYS A 50 8.17 0.85 -1.91
N TYR A 51 7.54 -0.32 -1.81
CA TYR A 51 8.20 -1.54 -1.39
C TYR A 51 9.26 -1.98 -2.40
N GLU A 52 8.95 -2.01 -3.69
CA GLU A 52 9.90 -2.33 -4.75
C GLU A 52 11.10 -1.36 -4.75
N ALA A 53 10.85 -0.05 -4.63
CA ALA A 53 11.92 0.94 -4.58
C ALA A 53 12.80 0.77 -3.33
N TYR A 54 12.19 0.49 -2.17
CA TYR A 54 12.92 0.21 -0.95
C TYR A 54 13.76 -1.07 -1.07
N CYS A 55 13.19 -2.16 -1.59
CA CYS A 55 13.92 -3.41 -1.83
C CYS A 55 15.10 -3.21 -2.78
N ARG A 56 14.93 -2.44 -3.86
CA ARG A 56 16.04 -2.13 -4.78
C ARG A 56 17.16 -1.33 -4.11
N GLU A 57 16.82 -0.38 -3.25
CA GLU A 57 17.81 0.41 -2.52
C GLU A 57 18.51 -0.42 -1.44
N VAL A 58 17.78 -1.25 -0.70
CA VAL A 58 18.35 -2.12 0.33
C VAL A 58 19.18 -3.25 -0.28
N ALA A 59 18.72 -3.88 -1.36
CA ALA A 59 19.47 -4.90 -2.08
C ALA A 59 20.64 -4.31 -2.89
N GLY A 60 20.51 -3.07 -3.37
CA GLY A 60 21.58 -2.35 -4.06
C GLY A 60 22.73 -1.91 -3.13
N ILE A 61 22.47 -1.81 -1.83
CA ILE A 61 23.52 -1.58 -0.81
C ILE A 61 24.42 -2.82 -0.62
N ASP A 62 23.97 -4.03 -0.99
CA ASP A 62 24.74 -5.26 -0.82
C ASP A 62 25.85 -5.46 -1.88
N VAL A 63 25.78 -4.77 -3.04
CA VAL A 63 26.72 -4.98 -4.16
C VAL A 63 27.99 -4.09 -4.06
N HIS A 64 28.05 -3.15 -3.11
CA HIS A 64 29.19 -2.23 -2.96
C HIS A 64 29.95 -2.35 -1.63
N ARG A 65 29.68 -3.40 -0.84
CA ARG A 65 30.41 -3.65 0.42
C ARG A 65 31.46 -4.78 0.34
N CYS A 66 31.68 -5.33 -0.85
CA CYS A 66 32.74 -6.30 -1.13
C CYS A 66 33.53 -5.88 -2.37
N ALA A 67 34.32 -4.81 -2.25
CA ALA A 67 35.41 -4.48 -3.17
C ALA A 67 36.57 -3.90 -2.35
#